data_AF-A0A9X9Y1X7-F1
#
_entry.id   AF-A0A9X9Y1X7-F1
#
_cell.length_a   1.000
_cell.length_b   1.000
_cell.length_c   1.000
_cell.angle_alpha   90.00
_cell.angle_beta   90.00
_cell.angle_gamma   90.00
#
_symmetry.space_group_name_H-M   'P 1'
#
loop_
_entity.id
_entity.type
_entity.pdbx_description
1 polymer ?
#
loop_
_entity_poly.entity_id
_entity_poly.type
_entity_poly.pdbx_seq_one_letter_code
_entity_poly.pdbx_strand_id
1 'polypeptide(L)'
;MFKSQQYRAKAVEYGELIKRSIGPAEIRKFQQLQDRLASLADNEQGLADDYDNAVHVAEQDGSSGAALAAEEELVLRCLGAAIIVQWNALPTTLRREIFDTAGSVGKLSETAALRGQIARFLHKHKDDAGRGKLPLTEGTPSDARTVALALSRWDNEGGAVRDVAADENRR
;
A
#
# COMPACT_ATOMS: atom_id res chain seq x y z
N MET A 1 -1.73 -28.78 1.74
CA MET A 1 -0.47 -29.16 2.42
C MET A 1 0.29 -30.07 1.49
N PHE A 2 1.43 -29.60 0.99
CA PHE A 2 2.28 -30.36 0.09
C PHE A 2 2.91 -31.56 0.82
N LYS A 3 2.89 -32.73 0.18
CA LYS A 3 3.31 -34.05 0.67
C LYS A 3 4.61 -34.55 0.03
N SER A 4 5.40 -33.65 -0.58
CA SER A 4 6.69 -33.95 -1.21
C SER A 4 7.57 -34.85 -0.32
N GLN A 5 7.70 -34.51 0.96
CA GLN A 5 8.47 -35.30 1.93
C GLN A 5 7.89 -36.70 2.18
N GLN A 6 6.56 -36.87 2.18
CA GLN A 6 5.92 -38.18 2.36
C GLN A 6 6.16 -39.08 1.16
N TYR A 7 6.12 -38.53 -0.06
CA TYR A 7 6.43 -39.28 -1.27
C TYR A 7 7.91 -39.68 -1.33
N ARG A 8 8.83 -38.81 -0.92
CA ARG A 8 10.26 -39.17 -0.78
C ARG A 8 10.48 -40.26 0.26
N ALA A 9 9.83 -40.17 1.43
CA ALA A 9 9.91 -41.19 2.46
C ALA A 9 9.44 -42.57 1.94
N LYS A 10 8.31 -42.62 1.23
CA LYS A 10 7.81 -43.86 0.62
C LYS A 10 8.73 -44.39 -0.49
N ALA A 11 9.33 -43.51 -1.30
CA ALA A 11 10.29 -43.93 -2.33
C ALA A 11 11.50 -44.62 -1.70
N VAL A 12 11.98 -44.13 -0.55
CA VAL A 12 13.06 -44.77 0.23
C VAL A 12 12.63 -46.15 0.76
N GLU A 13 11.40 -46.28 1.27
CA GLU A 13 10.87 -47.59 1.72
C GLU A 13 10.86 -48.63 0.60
N TYR A 14 10.41 -48.27 -0.61
CA TYR A 14 10.47 -49.18 -1.77
C TYR A 14 11.91 -49.50 -2.20
N GLY A 15 12.83 -48.54 -2.08
CA GLY A 15 14.26 -48.75 -2.23
C GLY A 15 14.81 -49.85 -1.29
N GLU A 16 14.35 -49.88 -0.04
CA GLU A 16 14.72 -50.91 0.94
C GLU A 16 14.06 -52.26 0.64
N LEU A 17 12.81 -52.27 0.16
CA LEU A 17 12.13 -53.51 -0.27
C LEU A 17 12.81 -54.17 -1.47
N ILE A 18 13.33 -53.38 -2.42
CA ILE A 18 14.12 -53.87 -3.55
C ILE A 18 15.35 -54.64 -3.06
N LYS A 19 16.08 -54.11 -2.07
CA LYS A 19 17.29 -54.76 -1.52
C LYS A 19 16.99 -56.09 -0.83
N ARG A 20 15.78 -56.26 -0.30
CA ARG A 20 15.34 -57.45 0.45
C ARG A 20 14.65 -58.50 -0.43
N SER A 21 14.20 -58.13 -1.62
CA SER A 21 13.51 -59.05 -2.53
C SER A 21 14.51 -59.85 -3.38
N ILE A 22 14.19 -61.13 -3.58
CA ILE A 22 15.00 -62.08 -4.37
C ILE A 22 14.34 -62.32 -5.74
N GLY A 23 13.06 -61.96 -5.90
CA GLY A 23 12.28 -62.20 -7.10
C GLY A 23 12.45 -61.10 -8.15
N PRO A 24 12.93 -61.41 -9.37
CA PRO A 24 13.18 -60.39 -10.41
C PRO A 24 11.92 -59.66 -10.87
N ALA A 25 10.75 -60.31 -10.81
CA ALA A 25 9.47 -59.68 -11.13
C ALA A 25 8.99 -58.70 -10.05
N GLU A 26 9.35 -58.95 -8.79
CA GLU A 26 8.96 -58.13 -7.65
C GLU A 26 9.86 -56.90 -7.52
N ILE A 27 11.17 -57.08 -7.73
CA ILE A 27 12.16 -55.99 -7.83
C ILE A 27 11.72 -54.95 -8.87
N ARG A 28 11.29 -55.38 -10.07
CA ARG A 28 10.82 -54.47 -11.13
C ARG A 28 9.59 -53.64 -10.70
N LYS A 29 8.65 -54.25 -9.98
CA LYS A 29 7.45 -53.55 -9.50
C LYS A 29 7.80 -52.50 -8.45
N PHE A 30 8.69 -52.84 -7.52
CA PHE A 30 9.12 -51.90 -6.49
C PHE A 30 9.95 -50.75 -7.07
N GLN A 31 10.79 -51.01 -8.07
CA GLN A 31 11.50 -49.96 -8.83
C GLN A 31 10.51 -49.00 -9.49
N GLN A 32 9.51 -49.54 -10.19
CA GLN A 32 8.48 -48.70 -10.82
C GLN A 32 7.70 -47.85 -9.81
N LEU A 33 7.44 -48.37 -8.60
CA LEU A 33 6.79 -47.59 -7.55
C LEU A 33 7.71 -46.52 -6.96
N GLN A 34 8.99 -46.84 -6.74
CA GLN A 34 10.00 -45.90 -6.28
C GLN A 34 10.11 -44.71 -7.24
N ASP A 35 10.28 -44.96 -8.54
CA ASP A 35 10.42 -43.92 -9.56
C ASP A 35 9.16 -43.04 -9.63
N ARG A 36 7.97 -43.65 -9.58
CA ARG A 36 6.70 -42.92 -9.58
C ARG A 36 6.54 -42.02 -8.36
N LEU A 37 6.97 -42.48 -7.18
CA LEU A 37 6.91 -41.69 -5.95
C LEU A 37 7.94 -40.56 -5.95
N ALA A 38 9.13 -40.77 -6.51
CA ALA A 38 10.11 -39.71 -6.71
C ALA A 38 9.57 -38.61 -7.63
N SER A 39 8.99 -38.98 -8.79
CA SER A 39 8.36 -38.01 -9.69
C SER A 39 7.20 -37.26 -9.04
N LEU A 40 6.38 -37.92 -8.22
CA LEU A 40 5.32 -37.24 -7.47
C LEU A 40 5.86 -36.23 -6.47
N ALA A 41 6.96 -36.56 -5.78
CA ALA A 41 7.60 -35.64 -4.86
C ALA A 41 8.14 -34.39 -5.55
N ASP A 42 8.80 -34.56 -6.69
CA ASP A 42 9.41 -33.45 -7.43
C ASP A 42 8.34 -32.55 -8.06
N ASN A 43 7.27 -33.13 -8.61
CA ASN A 43 6.13 -32.37 -9.10
C ASN A 43 5.47 -31.53 -8.00
N GLU A 44 5.32 -32.11 -6.81
CA GLU A 44 4.68 -31.41 -5.70
C GLU A 44 5.60 -30.36 -5.06
N GLN A 45 6.92 -30.59 -5.09
CA GLN A 45 7.89 -29.59 -4.71
C GLN A 45 7.86 -28.40 -5.68
N GLY A 46 7.85 -28.66 -6.99
CA GLY A 46 7.74 -27.60 -7.99
C GLY A 46 6.47 -26.76 -7.82
N LEU A 47 5.34 -27.41 -7.54
CA LEU A 47 4.08 -26.70 -7.27
C LEU A 47 4.13 -25.84 -5.99
N ALA A 48 4.87 -26.27 -4.97
CA ALA A 48 5.08 -25.47 -3.76
C ALA A 48 5.96 -24.26 -4.04
N ASP A 49 7.07 -24.45 -4.76
CA ASP A 49 8.01 -23.39 -5.11
C ASP A 49 7.33 -22.33 -6.02
N ASP A 50 6.52 -22.78 -6.98
CA ASP A 50 5.72 -21.90 -7.85
C ASP A 50 4.70 -21.08 -7.05
N TYR A 51 4.07 -21.70 -6.03
CA TYR A 51 3.13 -21.01 -5.15
C TYR A 51 3.82 -19.96 -4.29
N ASP A 52 4.93 -20.29 -3.65
CA ASP A 52 5.71 -19.34 -2.84
C ASP A 52 6.20 -18.16 -3.69
N ASN A 53 6.66 -18.42 -4.92
CA ASN A 53 7.04 -17.37 -5.87
C ASN A 53 5.85 -16.46 -6.23
N ALA A 54 4.69 -17.04 -6.55
CA ALA A 54 3.50 -16.26 -6.88
C ALA A 54 3.02 -15.38 -5.72
N VAL A 55 3.11 -15.88 -4.48
CA VAL A 55 2.78 -15.12 -3.27
C VAL A 55 3.76 -13.95 -3.08
N HIS A 56 5.06 -14.20 -3.21
CA HIS A 56 6.08 -13.16 -3.05
C HIS A 56 5.99 -12.06 -4.12
N VAL A 57 5.65 -12.40 -5.37
CA VAL A 57 5.43 -11.40 -6.43
C VAL A 57 4.22 -10.52 -6.10
N ALA A 58 3.11 -11.12 -5.64
CA ALA A 58 1.91 -10.36 -5.28
C ALA A 58 2.12 -9.44 -4.07
N GLU A 59 2.90 -9.86 -3.09
CA GLU A 59 3.26 -9.03 -1.92
C GLU A 59 4.18 -7.87 -2.28
N GLN A 60 5.13 -8.07 -3.19
CA GLN A 60 6.02 -7.02 -3.68
C GLN A 60 5.29 -5.97 -4.51
N ASP A 61 4.37 -6.38 -5.40
CA ASP A 61 3.55 -5.46 -6.21
C ASP A 61 2.63 -4.60 -5.33
N GLY A 62 2.03 -5.19 -4.28
CA GLY A 62 1.20 -4.45 -3.33
C GLY A 62 1.99 -3.44 -2.50
N SER A 63 3.20 -3.80 -2.05
CA SER A 63 4.09 -2.90 -1.31
C SER A 63 4.63 -1.76 -2.18
N SER A 64 4.99 -2.06 -3.44
CA SER A 64 5.46 -1.05 -4.40
C SER A 64 4.34 -0.07 -4.76
N GLY A 65 3.13 -0.57 -5.02
CA GLY A 65 1.96 0.28 -5.28
C GLY A 65 1.59 1.17 -4.09
N ALA A 66 1.68 0.66 -2.85
CA ALA A 66 1.43 1.46 -1.65
C ALA A 66 2.51 2.54 -1.42
N ALA A 67 3.77 2.25 -1.71
CA ALA A 67 4.86 3.21 -1.62
C ALA A 67 4.72 4.34 -2.66
N LEU A 68 4.37 3.99 -3.90
CA LEU A 68 4.07 4.95 -4.96
C LEU A 68 2.88 5.84 -4.59
N ALA A 69 1.81 5.27 -4.02
CA ALA A 69 0.67 6.04 -3.54
C ALA A 69 1.04 7.04 -2.43
N ALA A 70 1.94 6.67 -1.51
CA ALA A 70 2.41 7.57 -0.46
C ALA A 70 3.29 8.72 -1.00
N GLU A 71 4.13 8.43 -2.00
CA GLU A 71 4.96 9.43 -2.67
C GLU A 71 4.10 10.41 -3.49
N GLU A 72 3.16 9.90 -4.29
CA GLU A 72 2.20 10.72 -5.04
C GLU A 72 1.38 11.61 -4.10
N GLU A 73 0.95 11.07 -2.95
CA GLU A 73 0.24 11.84 -1.94
C GLU A 73 1.12 12.95 -1.35
N LEU A 74 2.41 12.69 -1.08
CA LEU A 74 3.35 13.71 -0.62
C LEU A 74 3.54 14.82 -1.67
N VAL A 75 3.68 14.47 -2.94
CA VAL A 75 3.81 15.43 -4.05
C VAL A 75 2.55 16.31 -4.12
N LEU A 76 1.36 15.71 -4.07
CA LEU A 76 0.09 16.45 -4.10
C LEU A 76 -0.09 17.34 -2.87
N ARG A 77 0.32 16.89 -1.67
CA ARG A 77 0.33 17.72 -0.45
C ARG A 77 1.23 18.95 -0.62
N CYS A 78 2.45 18.77 -1.10
CA CYS A 78 3.40 19.87 -1.33
C CYS A 78 2.87 20.89 -2.35
N LEU A 79 2.33 20.40 -3.47
CA LEU A 79 1.72 21.25 -4.50
C LEU A 79 0.48 21.99 -3.97
N GLY A 80 -0.39 21.30 -3.24
CA GLY A 80 -1.57 21.89 -2.61
C GLY A 80 -1.20 23.00 -1.64
N ALA A 81 -0.23 22.78 -0.76
CA ALA A 81 0.26 23.79 0.18
C ALA A 81 0.79 25.05 -0.54
N ALA A 82 1.59 24.87 -1.59
CA ALA A 82 2.12 25.98 -2.38
C ALA A 82 1.01 26.82 -3.04
N ILE A 83 -0.05 26.18 -3.54
CA ILE A 83 -1.22 26.85 -4.12
C ILE A 83 -2.00 27.62 -3.07
N ILE A 84 -2.22 27.03 -1.88
CA ILE A 84 -2.97 27.68 -0.79
C ILE A 84 -2.25 28.94 -0.29
N VAL A 85 -0.92 28.87 -0.11
CA VAL A 85 -0.10 30.03 0.28
C VAL A 85 -0.21 31.17 -0.74
N GLN A 86 -0.24 30.83 -2.03
CA GLN A 86 -0.31 31.81 -3.12
C GLN A 86 -1.74 32.15 -3.54
N TRP A 87 -2.77 31.61 -2.86
CA TRP A 87 -4.15 31.64 -3.32
C TRP A 87 -4.64 33.04 -3.68
N ASN A 88 -4.34 34.05 -2.86
CA ASN A 88 -4.76 35.43 -3.10
C ASN A 88 -3.98 36.16 -4.21
N ALA A 89 -2.78 35.68 -4.54
CA ALA A 89 -1.98 36.21 -5.65
C ALA A 89 -2.43 35.66 -7.02
N LEU A 90 -3.25 34.60 -7.02
CA LEU A 90 -3.78 34.01 -8.25
C LEU A 90 -4.90 34.88 -8.87
N PRO A 91 -4.96 34.98 -10.20
CA PRO A 91 -6.08 35.59 -10.91
C PRO A 91 -7.42 34.99 -10.46
N THR A 92 -8.44 35.82 -10.33
CA THR A 92 -9.79 35.40 -9.88
C THR A 92 -10.41 34.34 -10.78
N THR A 93 -10.12 34.38 -12.08
CA THR A 93 -10.53 33.36 -13.05
C THR A 93 -9.95 31.99 -12.70
N LEU A 94 -8.65 31.93 -12.40
CA LEU A 94 -7.95 30.68 -12.10
C LEU A 94 -8.36 30.11 -10.73
N ARG A 95 -8.57 30.98 -9.73
CA ARG A 95 -9.12 30.54 -8.44
C ARG A 95 -10.49 29.88 -8.57
N ARG A 96 -11.38 30.47 -9.39
CA ARG A 96 -12.71 29.91 -9.63
C ARG A 96 -12.60 28.55 -10.31
N GLU A 97 -11.79 28.43 -11.36
CA GLU A 97 -11.60 27.18 -12.08
C GLU A 97 -11.04 26.07 -11.17
N ILE A 98 -9.98 26.36 -10.40
CA ILE A 98 -9.42 25.40 -9.44
C ILE A 98 -10.47 24.97 -8.40
N PHE A 99 -11.26 25.92 -7.89
CA PHE A 99 -12.33 25.63 -6.93
C PHE A 99 -13.44 24.76 -7.53
N ASP A 100 -13.86 25.06 -8.76
CA ASP A 100 -14.91 24.32 -9.46
C ASP A 100 -14.47 22.89 -9.80
N THR A 101 -13.22 22.73 -10.27
CA THR A 101 -12.60 21.42 -10.50
C THR A 101 -12.46 20.64 -9.20
N ALA A 102 -11.90 21.23 -8.14
CA ALA A 102 -11.77 20.56 -6.85
C ALA A 102 -13.13 20.17 -6.24
N GLY A 103 -14.15 21.00 -6.42
CA GLY A 103 -15.52 20.72 -6.00
C GLY A 103 -16.25 19.69 -6.87
N SER A 104 -15.73 19.37 -8.06
CA SER A 104 -16.23 18.32 -8.95
C SER A 104 -15.52 16.98 -8.76
N VAL A 105 -14.31 16.99 -8.18
CA VAL A 105 -13.52 15.78 -7.85
C VAL A 105 -14.01 15.23 -6.51
N GLY A 106 -15.10 14.48 -6.54
CA GLY A 106 -15.68 13.79 -5.38
C GLY A 106 -16.81 12.87 -5.82
N LYS A 107 -17.18 11.85 -5.01
CA LYS A 107 -18.37 11.05 -5.28
C LYS A 107 -19.59 11.98 -5.42
N LEU A 108 -20.37 11.79 -6.49
CA LEU A 108 -21.43 12.69 -6.98
C LEU A 108 -22.46 13.12 -5.93
N SER A 109 -22.56 12.43 -4.80
CA SER A 109 -23.58 12.64 -3.78
C SER A 109 -23.28 13.76 -2.76
N GLU A 110 -22.03 14.24 -2.65
CA GLU A 110 -21.63 15.19 -1.59
C GLU A 110 -20.94 16.46 -2.11
N THR A 111 -21.03 16.76 -3.40
CA THR A 111 -20.32 17.88 -4.05
C THR A 111 -20.61 19.24 -3.41
N ALA A 112 -21.82 19.49 -2.93
CA ALA A 112 -22.18 20.74 -2.23
C ALA A 112 -21.53 20.83 -0.84
N ALA A 113 -21.50 19.73 -0.08
CA ALA A 113 -20.86 19.67 1.24
C ALA A 113 -19.34 19.82 1.11
N LEU A 114 -18.74 19.13 0.14
CA LEU A 114 -17.32 19.21 -0.18
C LEU A 114 -16.93 20.63 -0.64
N ARG A 115 -17.68 21.23 -1.56
CA ARG A 115 -17.49 22.65 -1.97
C ARG A 115 -17.56 23.58 -0.77
N GLY A 116 -18.50 23.36 0.14
CA GLY A 116 -18.62 24.13 1.38
C GLY A 116 -17.40 23.96 2.30
N GLN A 117 -16.85 22.75 2.43
CA GLN A 117 -15.63 22.49 3.19
C GLN A 117 -14.42 23.20 2.57
N ILE A 118 -14.23 23.06 1.26
CA ILE A 118 -13.14 23.70 0.51
C ILE A 118 -13.23 25.23 0.66
N ALA A 119 -14.43 25.81 0.56
CA ALA A 119 -14.61 27.26 0.69
C ALA A 119 -14.23 27.76 2.09
N ARG A 120 -14.66 27.07 3.15
CA ARG A 120 -14.29 27.41 4.54
C ARG A 120 -12.79 27.29 4.77
N PHE A 121 -12.18 26.24 4.22
CA PHE A 121 -10.75 26.00 4.31
C PHE A 121 -9.94 27.14 3.65
N LEU A 122 -10.25 27.48 2.39
CA LEU A 122 -9.58 28.57 1.68
C LEU A 122 -9.79 29.93 2.38
N HIS A 123 -10.95 30.15 2.99
CA HIS A 123 -11.21 31.37 3.76
C HIS A 123 -10.34 31.46 5.02
N LYS A 124 -10.16 30.35 5.75
CA LYS A 124 -9.30 30.26 6.94
C LYS A 124 -7.83 30.56 6.61
N HIS A 125 -7.36 30.12 5.43
CA HIS A 125 -5.98 30.34 4.98
C HIS A 125 -5.74 31.71 4.31
N LYS A 126 -6.81 32.47 4.00
CA LYS A 126 -6.72 33.84 3.46
C LYS A 126 -6.08 34.81 4.46
N ASP A 127 -6.32 34.62 5.75
CA ASP A 127 -5.92 35.56 6.81
C ASP A 127 -4.53 35.23 7.41
N ASP A 128 -4.05 34.00 7.23
CA ASP A 128 -2.71 33.58 7.69
C ASP A 128 -1.59 34.19 6.81
N ALA A 129 -1.84 34.45 5.53
CA ALA A 129 -0.91 35.17 4.63
C ALA A 129 -0.69 36.65 5.04
N GLY A 130 -1.65 37.24 5.77
CA GLY A 130 -1.55 38.60 6.30
C GLY A 130 -0.76 38.70 7.62
N ARG A 131 -0.56 37.58 8.32
CA ARG A 131 0.10 37.55 9.63
C ARG A 131 1.63 37.38 9.59
N GLY A 132 2.22 37.49 8.38
CA GLY A 132 3.67 37.45 8.14
C GLY A 132 4.38 38.81 8.13
N LYS A 133 3.71 39.92 8.50
CA LYS A 133 4.38 41.22 8.69
C LYS A 133 4.73 41.46 10.16
N LEU A 134 5.75 40.77 10.66
CA LEU A 134 6.54 41.15 11.84
C LEU A 134 8.03 41.06 11.44
N PRO A 135 8.89 41.95 11.95
CA PRO A 135 10.03 42.47 11.19
C PRO A 135 11.10 41.41 10.92
N LEU A 136 11.63 41.48 9.70
CA LEU A 136 12.80 40.76 9.21
C LEU A 136 13.89 40.70 10.28
N THR A 137 14.27 39.48 10.67
CA THR A 137 15.64 39.18 11.07
C THR A 137 16.12 38.04 10.19
N GLU A 138 17.26 38.29 9.55
CA GLU A 138 17.77 37.59 8.37
C GLU A 138 18.10 36.11 8.62
N GLY A 139 17.94 35.29 7.56
CA GLY A 139 18.89 34.22 7.28
C GLY A 139 18.39 32.77 7.33
N THR A 140 17.27 32.40 6.71
CA THR A 140 16.95 31.00 6.28
C THR A 140 15.76 31.04 5.30
N PRO A 141 15.61 30.15 4.27
CA PRO A 141 14.52 30.26 3.30
C PRO A 141 13.16 30.09 3.98
N SER A 142 12.46 31.21 4.17
CA SER A 142 11.20 31.31 4.92
C SER A 142 10.11 30.40 4.35
N ASP A 143 10.16 30.11 3.06
CA ASP A 143 9.13 29.36 2.35
C ASP A 143 9.09 27.89 2.76
N ALA A 144 10.25 27.28 3.01
CA ALA A 144 10.33 25.86 3.41
C ALA A 144 9.76 25.63 4.82
N ARG A 145 9.96 26.57 5.76
CA ARG A 145 9.38 26.50 7.11
C ARG A 145 7.88 26.76 7.09
N THR A 146 7.40 27.68 6.26
CA THR A 146 5.96 27.95 6.11
C THR A 146 5.24 26.75 5.49
N VAL A 147 5.85 26.11 4.49
CA VAL A 147 5.34 24.86 3.89
C VAL A 147 5.35 23.72 4.90
N ALA A 148 6.44 23.54 5.68
CA ALA A 148 6.51 22.52 6.73
C ALA A 148 5.45 22.74 7.84
N LEU A 149 5.23 23.99 8.26
CA LEU A 149 4.22 24.32 9.28
C LEU A 149 2.79 24.14 8.75
N ALA A 150 2.56 24.41 7.46
CA ALA A 150 1.30 24.14 6.78
C ALA A 150 1.02 22.64 6.67
N LEU A 151 2.05 21.82 6.40
CA LEU A 151 1.96 20.35 6.36
C LEU A 151 1.58 19.77 7.73
N SER A 152 2.24 20.16 8.83
CA SER A 152 1.93 19.66 10.18
C SER A 152 0.53 20.03 10.70
N ARG A 153 -0.10 21.08 10.14
CA ARG A 153 -1.46 21.48 10.50
C ARG A 153 -2.53 20.67 9.75
N TRP A 154 -2.20 20.18 8.57
CA TRP A 154 -3.10 19.36 7.76
C TRP A 154 -3.37 17.99 8.41
N ASP A 155 -2.35 17.37 9.02
CA ASP A 155 -2.47 16.07 9.70
C ASP A 155 -3.43 16.09 10.91
N ASN A 156 -3.67 17.27 11.51
CA ASN A 156 -4.55 17.42 12.66
C ASN A 156 -6.00 17.82 12.30
N GLU A 157 -6.25 18.25 11.07
CA GLU A 157 -7.58 18.75 10.64
C GLU A 157 -8.18 17.93 9.48
N GLY A 158 -7.42 17.00 8.88
CA GLY A 158 -7.89 16.04 7.87
C GLY A 158 -8.59 14.84 8.52
N GLY A 159 -9.92 14.91 8.60
CA GLY A 159 -10.77 13.84 9.11
C GLY A 159 -10.70 12.56 8.28
N ALA A 160 -9.74 11.69 8.58
CA ALA A 160 -10.00 10.26 8.56
C ALA A 160 -10.98 10.00 9.71
N VAL A 161 -12.17 9.49 9.39
CA VAL A 161 -13.09 8.91 10.38
C VAL A 161 -12.25 7.93 11.21
N ARG A 162 -12.05 8.24 12.49
CA ARG A 162 -11.62 7.22 13.44
C ARG A 162 -12.80 6.26 13.48
N ASP A 163 -12.67 5.11 12.83
CA ASP A 163 -13.53 3.97 13.12
C ASP A 163 -13.37 3.70 14.62
N VAL A 164 -14.33 4.17 15.40
CA VAL A 164 -14.45 3.81 16.82
C VAL A 164 -15.02 2.41 16.84
N ALA A 165 -14.16 1.43 16.53
CA ALA A 165 -14.43 0.04 16.83
C ALA A 165 -14.16 -0.18 18.33
N ALA A 166 -15.26 -0.26 19.07
CA ALA A 166 -15.45 -1.04 20.30
C ALA A 166 -14.37 -0.95 21.40
N ASP A 167 -14.57 -0.04 22.35
CA ASP A 167 -14.21 -0.28 23.76
C ASP A 167 -15.50 -0.50 24.55
N GLU A 168 -16.05 -1.72 24.45
CA GLU A 168 -17.08 -2.21 25.37
C GLU A 168 -16.62 -3.58 25.89
N ASN A 169 -15.52 -3.58 26.66
CA ASN A 169 -15.30 -4.62 27.65
C ASN A 169 -14.39 -4.13 28.78
N ARG A 170 -14.96 -3.39 29.72
CA ARG A 170 -14.38 -3.26 31.06
C ARG A 170 -15.39 -3.77 32.09
N ARG A 171 -14.98 -4.88 32.69
CA ARG A 171 -15.56 -5.54 33.86
C ARG A 171 -15.85 -4.57 35.00
#